data_AF-A0A7H0VFP4-F1
#
_entry.id   AF-A0A7H0VFP4-F1
#
_cell.length_a   1.000
_cell.length_b   1.000
_cell.length_c   1.000
_cell.angle_alpha   90.00
_cell.angle_beta   90.00
_cell.angle_gamma   90.00
#
_symmetry.space_group_name_H-M   'P 1'
#
loop_
_entity.id
_entity.type
_entity.pdbx_description
1 polymer ?
#
loop_
_entity_poly.entity_id
_entity_poly.type
_entity_poly.pdbx_seq_one_letter_code
_entity_poly.pdbx_strand_id
1 'polypeptide(L)'
;MKSLLDQFGSAKNRKSIPELWCGLWIDKNGKQVIIEPTKHNFYAVTVLDSQGEAYKINLLAGNTKDTIGLLGRFATDSNGIPFLQVEAGRMDLGPTYNLYFLNAENNQKLQLANNSDDLNNIIMRPYVESGLYDDWEDDLGVPWAFPLADFKREMH
;
A
#
# COMPACT_ATOMS: atom_id res chain seq x y z
N MET A 1 -10.11 29.95 12.60
CA MET A 1 -9.53 29.74 11.26
C MET A 1 -8.32 28.85 11.41
N LYS A 2 -8.37 27.58 10.99
CA LYS A 2 -7.16 26.74 10.87
C LYS A 2 -6.38 27.25 9.66
N SER A 3 -5.07 27.40 9.82
CA SER A 3 -4.19 27.97 8.78
C SER A 3 -4.11 27.00 7.60
N LEU A 4 -3.99 27.50 6.37
CA LEU A 4 -3.67 26.69 5.19
C LEU A 4 -2.35 25.91 5.35
N LEU A 5 -1.45 26.38 6.24
CA LEU A 5 -0.24 25.65 6.64
C LEU A 5 -0.53 24.42 7.52
N ASP A 6 -1.64 24.40 8.27
CA ASP A 6 -2.06 23.23 9.06
C ASP A 6 -2.48 22.06 8.16
N GLN A 7 -2.98 22.33 6.96
CA GLN A 7 -3.49 21.32 6.02
C GLN A 7 -2.40 20.53 5.29
N PHE A 8 -1.20 21.10 5.11
CA PHE A 8 -0.06 20.38 4.53
C PHE A 8 0.79 19.67 5.58
N GLY A 9 0.84 20.20 6.81
CA GLY A 9 1.48 19.54 7.95
C GLY A 9 0.70 18.34 8.47
N SER A 10 -0.64 18.35 8.38
CA SER A 10 -1.48 17.27 8.90
C SER A 10 -1.30 15.95 8.15
N ALA A 11 -1.14 16.00 6.83
CA ALA A 11 -1.00 14.81 6.00
C ALA A 11 0.25 13.99 6.39
N LYS A 12 1.37 14.68 6.63
CA LYS A 12 2.67 14.07 7.00
C LYS A 12 2.74 13.58 8.44
N ASN A 13 2.03 14.23 9.36
CA ASN A 13 2.07 13.92 10.80
C ASN A 13 1.11 12.81 11.24
N ARG A 14 0.57 12.07 10.28
CA ARG A 14 -0.37 10.98 10.56
C ARG A 14 0.36 9.83 11.27
N LYS A 15 -0.33 9.17 12.22
CA LYS A 15 0.21 8.06 13.01
C LYS A 15 -0.33 6.67 12.62
N SER A 16 -1.38 6.64 11.83
CA SER A 16 -2.08 5.42 11.38
C SER A 16 -2.90 5.71 10.12
N ILE A 17 -3.24 4.69 9.36
CA ILE A 17 -4.24 4.77 8.29
C ILE A 17 -5.62 5.05 8.94
N PRO A 18 -6.42 6.00 8.42
CA PRO A 18 -7.80 6.20 8.85
C PRO A 18 -8.63 4.94 8.63
N GLU A 19 -9.50 4.62 9.57
CA GLU A 19 -10.31 3.39 9.53
C GLU A 19 -11.18 3.29 8.25
N LEU A 20 -11.70 4.43 7.77
CA LEU A 20 -12.47 4.49 6.52
C LEU A 20 -11.65 4.14 5.27
N TRP A 21 -10.32 4.22 5.34
CA TRP A 21 -9.43 3.88 4.22
C TRP A 21 -9.08 2.39 4.23
N CYS A 22 -9.38 1.68 5.32
CA CYS A 22 -9.31 0.23 5.37
C CYS A 22 -10.43 -0.40 4.52
N GLY A 23 -10.18 -1.62 4.05
CA GLY A 23 -11.02 -2.47 3.22
C GLY A 23 -10.46 -2.70 1.82
N LEU A 24 -11.34 -2.95 0.86
CA LEU A 24 -11.02 -3.38 -0.50
C LEU A 24 -10.65 -2.23 -1.45
N TRP A 25 -9.48 -2.33 -2.06
CA TRP A 25 -8.96 -1.44 -3.09
C TRP A 25 -8.75 -2.23 -4.37
N ILE A 26 -9.18 -1.69 -5.52
CA ILE A 26 -9.12 -2.38 -6.82
C ILE A 26 -8.38 -1.50 -7.83
N ASP A 27 -7.43 -2.09 -8.56
CA ASP A 27 -6.72 -1.42 -9.64
C ASP A 27 -7.49 -1.49 -10.97
N LYS A 28 -6.99 -0.79 -11.99
CA LYS A 28 -7.60 -0.80 -13.34
C LYS A 28 -7.63 -2.18 -14.03
N ASN A 29 -6.87 -3.16 -13.54
CA ASN A 29 -6.78 -4.51 -14.07
C ASN A 29 -7.61 -5.52 -13.26
N GLY A 30 -8.31 -5.06 -12.21
CA GLY A 30 -9.09 -5.89 -11.29
C GLY A 30 -8.28 -6.48 -10.13
N LYS A 31 -6.96 -6.25 -10.04
CA LYS A 31 -6.15 -6.68 -8.90
C LYS A 31 -6.67 -6.01 -7.63
N GLN A 32 -6.70 -6.78 -6.55
CA GLN A 32 -7.32 -6.36 -5.30
C GLN A 32 -6.30 -6.28 -4.17
N VAL A 33 -6.47 -5.29 -3.30
CA VAL A 33 -5.75 -5.17 -2.03
C VAL A 33 -6.78 -4.91 -0.93
N ILE A 34 -6.82 -5.80 0.06
CA ILE A 34 -7.69 -5.66 1.23
C ILE A 34 -6.81 -5.28 2.40
N ILE A 35 -7.15 -4.17 3.07
CA ILE A 35 -6.46 -3.69 4.27
C ILE A 35 -7.39 -3.82 5.46
N GLU A 36 -7.01 -4.58 6.47
CA GLU A 36 -7.79 -4.76 7.69
C GLU A 36 -7.02 -4.17 8.88
N PRO A 37 -7.67 -3.33 9.70
CA PRO A 37 -7.02 -2.81 10.91
C PRO A 37 -6.81 -3.96 11.90
N THR A 38 -5.65 -3.97 12.55
CA THR A 38 -5.39 -4.90 13.66
C THR A 38 -5.29 -4.13 14.99
N LYS A 39 -4.16 -4.21 15.70
CA LYS A 39 -3.88 -3.40 16.89
C LYS A 39 -2.75 -2.42 16.58
N HIS A 40 -2.87 -1.21 17.12
CA HIS A 40 -1.86 -0.15 16.99
C HIS A 40 -1.62 0.25 15.52
N ASN A 41 -0.35 0.29 15.07
CA ASN A 41 0.06 0.77 13.75
C ASN A 41 0.25 -0.38 12.73
N PHE A 42 -0.37 -1.53 13.00
CA PHE A 42 -0.28 -2.74 12.18
C PHE A 42 -1.60 -3.07 11.50
N TYR A 43 -1.49 -3.68 10.33
CA TYR A 43 -2.60 -4.04 9.46
C TYR A 43 -2.40 -5.46 8.95
N ALA A 44 -3.49 -6.16 8.67
CA ALA A 44 -3.46 -7.36 7.86
C ALA A 44 -3.74 -6.94 6.42
N VAL A 45 -2.90 -7.38 5.48
CA VAL A 45 -3.01 -7.02 4.07
C VAL A 45 -3.14 -8.28 3.25
N THR A 46 -4.20 -8.35 2.46
CA THR A 46 -4.42 -9.44 1.51
C THR A 46 -4.34 -8.89 0.09
N VAL A 47 -3.60 -9.54 -0.80
CA VAL A 47 -3.45 -9.16 -2.21
C VAL A 47 -4.02 -10.28 -3.06
N LEU A 48 -4.94 -9.96 -3.96
CA LEU A 48 -5.62 -10.91 -4.83
C LEU A 48 -5.50 -10.49 -6.30
N ASP A 49 -5.59 -11.45 -7.20
CA ASP A 49 -5.69 -11.20 -8.63
C ASP A 49 -7.09 -10.70 -9.04
N SER A 50 -7.31 -10.56 -10.35
CA SER A 50 -8.59 -10.08 -10.89
C SER A 50 -9.75 -11.07 -10.74
N GLN A 51 -9.48 -12.32 -10.36
CA GLN A 51 -10.47 -13.34 -10.06
C GLN A 51 -10.73 -13.47 -8.56
N GLY A 52 -10.01 -12.71 -7.72
CA GLY A 52 -10.11 -12.81 -6.26
C GLY A 52 -9.26 -13.92 -5.65
N GLU A 53 -8.32 -14.48 -6.41
CA GLU A 53 -7.42 -15.53 -5.92
C GLU A 53 -6.13 -14.93 -5.36
N ALA A 54 -5.62 -15.49 -4.26
CA ALA A 54 -4.37 -15.00 -3.66
C ALA A 54 -3.15 -15.40 -4.49
N TYR A 55 -2.19 -14.48 -4.62
CA TYR A 55 -0.90 -14.78 -5.22
C TYR A 55 -0.07 -15.69 -4.33
N LYS A 56 0.74 -16.55 -4.94
CA LYS A 56 1.71 -17.40 -4.24
C LYS A 56 3.11 -16.85 -4.39
N ILE A 57 3.76 -16.61 -3.25
CA ILE A 57 5.12 -16.10 -3.17
C ILE A 57 6.06 -17.27 -2.89
N ASN A 58 7.06 -17.46 -3.73
CA ASN A 58 8.16 -18.38 -3.44
C ASN A 58 9.14 -17.69 -2.48
N LEU A 59 9.32 -18.27 -1.30
CA LEU A 59 10.26 -17.80 -0.29
C LEU A 59 11.63 -18.46 -0.49
N LEU A 60 12.69 -17.81 -0.01
CA LEU A 60 14.08 -18.30 -0.02
C LEU A 60 14.26 -19.76 0.41
N ALA A 61 13.44 -20.23 1.36
CA ALA A 61 13.53 -21.57 1.91
C ALA A 61 12.82 -22.65 1.05
N GLY A 62 12.40 -22.32 -0.18
CA GLY A 62 11.65 -23.23 -1.07
C GLY A 62 10.18 -23.40 -0.67
N ASN A 63 9.70 -22.66 0.33
CA ASN A 63 8.30 -22.67 0.75
C ASN A 63 7.50 -21.64 -0.05
N THR A 64 6.22 -21.94 -0.29
CA THR A 64 5.27 -20.97 -0.85
C THR A 64 4.45 -20.31 0.26
N LYS A 65 4.14 -19.03 0.11
CA LYS A 65 3.23 -18.30 1.01
C LYS A 65 2.17 -17.58 0.19
N ASP A 66 0.91 -17.75 0.56
CA ASP A 66 -0.18 -16.98 -0.04
C ASP A 66 -0.11 -15.53 0.44
N THR A 67 -0.49 -14.58 -0.43
CA THR A 67 -0.60 -13.16 -0.11
C THR A 67 -1.85 -12.84 0.72
N ILE A 68 -2.13 -13.64 1.75
CA ILE A 68 -3.27 -13.49 2.67
C ILE A 68 -2.73 -13.09 4.04
N GLY A 69 -3.30 -12.05 4.64
CA GLY A 69 -2.94 -11.62 5.99
C GLY A 69 -1.46 -11.25 6.14
N LEU A 70 -0.85 -10.69 5.10
CA LEU A 70 0.49 -10.14 5.15
C LEU A 70 0.56 -9.03 6.19
N LEU A 71 1.71 -8.89 6.84
CA LEU A 71 1.90 -7.81 7.80
C LEU A 71 2.04 -6.49 7.06
N GLY A 72 1.09 -5.58 7.32
CA GLY A 72 1.17 -4.18 6.97
C GLY A 72 1.65 -3.37 8.18
N ARG A 73 2.64 -2.49 8.00
CA ARG A 73 3.10 -1.54 9.01
C ARG A 73 2.99 -0.11 8.49
N PHE A 74 2.33 0.75 9.25
CA PHE A 74 2.32 2.17 8.94
C PHE A 74 3.68 2.79 9.30
N ALA A 75 4.30 3.47 8.34
CA ALA A 75 5.63 4.05 8.46
C ALA A 75 5.72 5.40 7.70
N THR A 76 6.86 6.06 7.81
CA THR A 76 7.18 7.29 7.07
C THR A 76 8.52 7.16 6.37
N ASP A 77 8.63 7.69 5.16
CA ASP A 77 9.88 7.66 4.39
C ASP A 77 10.87 8.74 4.88
N SER A 78 12.03 8.82 4.24
CA SER A 78 13.05 9.83 4.56
C SER A 78 12.58 11.29 4.38
N ASN A 79 11.49 11.51 3.64
CA ASN A 79 10.87 12.82 3.41
C ASN A 79 9.68 13.09 4.36
N GLY A 80 9.43 12.18 5.31
CA GLY A 80 8.30 12.22 6.23
C GLY A 80 6.95 11.97 5.55
N ILE A 81 6.94 11.29 4.40
CA ILE A 81 5.70 10.92 3.71
C ILE A 81 5.22 9.59 4.29
N PRO A 82 3.99 9.53 4.84
CA PRO A 82 3.45 8.30 5.39
C PRO A 82 3.04 7.32 4.29
N PHE A 83 3.26 6.05 4.56
CA PHE A 83 2.87 4.93 3.70
C PHE A 83 2.52 3.70 4.54
N LEU A 84 1.83 2.75 3.91
CA LEU A 84 1.68 1.40 4.46
C LEU A 84 2.71 0.49 3.82
N GLN A 85 3.67 0.03 4.61
CA GLN A 85 4.65 -0.97 4.20
C GLN A 85 4.01 -2.35 4.29
N VAL A 86 4.03 -3.11 3.20
CA VAL A 86 3.56 -4.49 3.14
C VAL A 86 4.75 -5.38 2.83
N GLU A 87 5.00 -6.33 3.70
CA GLU A 87 6.14 -7.23 3.54
C GLU A 87 5.69 -8.64 3.15
N ALA A 88 6.21 -9.11 2.02
CA ALA A 88 6.03 -10.48 1.57
C ALA A 88 7.11 -11.37 2.20
N GLY A 89 6.70 -12.42 2.92
CA GLY A 89 7.63 -13.40 3.48
C GLY A 89 7.94 -13.18 4.95
N ARG A 90 9.22 -13.04 5.30
CA ARG A 90 9.74 -12.97 6.67
C ARG A 90 10.18 -11.55 6.99
N MET A 91 9.62 -10.99 8.07
CA MET A 91 9.90 -9.65 8.61
C MET A 91 11.38 -9.22 8.45
N ASP A 92 11.56 -8.01 7.91
CA ASP A 92 12.81 -7.33 7.57
C ASP A 92 13.72 -8.03 6.55
N LEU A 93 13.25 -9.11 5.90
CA LEU A 93 14.01 -9.90 4.92
C LEU A 93 13.23 -10.14 3.62
N GLY A 94 11.94 -9.84 3.64
CA GLY A 94 11.04 -10.06 2.54
C GLY A 94 11.04 -8.94 1.50
N PRO A 95 10.64 -9.23 0.26
CA PRO A 95 10.30 -8.17 -0.68
C PRO A 95 9.22 -7.25 -0.11
N THR A 96 9.45 -5.95 -0.22
CA THR A 96 8.71 -4.91 0.48
C THR A 96 8.01 -3.96 -0.49
N TYR A 97 6.79 -3.62 -0.14
CA TYR A 97 5.90 -2.79 -0.95
C TYR A 97 5.32 -1.63 -0.15
N ASN A 98 5.52 -0.41 -0.64
CA ASN A 98 5.04 0.80 0.01
C ASN A 98 3.79 1.31 -0.70
N LEU A 99 2.69 1.39 0.05
CA LEU A 99 1.41 1.89 -0.42
C LEU A 99 1.23 3.34 0.06
N TYR A 100 1.33 4.27 -0.88
CA TYR A 100 1.13 5.69 -0.63
C TYR A 100 -0.32 6.09 -0.91
N PHE A 101 -0.93 6.85 -0.01
CA PHE A 101 -2.30 7.34 -0.18
C PHE A 101 -2.27 8.77 -0.71
N LEU A 102 -2.75 8.97 -1.93
CA LEU A 102 -2.68 10.24 -2.65
C LEU A 102 -4.09 10.74 -2.99
N ASN A 103 -4.29 12.04 -2.93
CA ASN A 103 -5.49 12.69 -3.43
C ASN A 103 -5.29 13.04 -4.92
N ALA A 104 -6.23 12.63 -5.75
CA ALA A 104 -6.27 12.79 -7.20
C ALA A 104 -7.44 13.68 -7.69
N GLU A 105 -7.99 14.53 -6.82
CA GLU A 105 -9.10 15.43 -7.13
C GLU A 105 -8.86 16.26 -8.42
N ASN A 106 -9.86 16.26 -9.30
CA ASN A 106 -9.95 17.11 -10.50
C ASN A 106 -8.77 17.05 -11.49
N ASN A 107 -8.13 15.88 -11.69
CA ASN A 107 -6.97 15.72 -12.59
C ASN A 107 -5.81 16.69 -12.29
N GLN A 108 -5.74 17.23 -11.08
CA GLN A 108 -4.63 18.07 -10.66
C GLN A 108 -3.41 17.22 -10.30
N LYS A 109 -2.30 17.90 -9.97
CA LYS A 109 -1.09 17.27 -9.46
C LYS A 109 -1.42 16.45 -8.21
N LEU A 110 -1.01 15.18 -8.21
CA LEU A 110 -1.19 14.28 -7.06
C LEU A 110 -0.53 14.86 -5.80
N GLN A 111 -1.28 14.84 -4.71
CA GLN A 111 -0.82 15.29 -3.40
C GLN A 111 -1.01 14.19 -2.37
N LEU A 112 -0.28 14.27 -1.27
CA LEU A 112 -0.49 13.37 -0.14
C LEU A 112 -1.90 13.59 0.42
N ALA A 113 -2.69 12.53 0.53
CA ALA A 113 -4.07 12.63 1.00
C ALA A 113 -4.11 13.06 2.48
N ASN A 114 -5.07 13.89 2.85
CA ASN A 114 -5.40 14.22 4.24
C ASN A 114 -6.54 13.35 4.76
N ASN A 115 -6.63 13.16 6.09
CA ASN A 115 -7.72 12.38 6.71
C ASN A 115 -9.12 12.93 6.40
N SER A 116 -9.23 14.22 6.05
CA SER A 116 -10.49 14.90 5.72
C SER A 116 -10.83 14.86 4.23
N ASP A 117 -9.95 14.34 3.39
CA ASP A 117 -10.19 14.27 1.94
C ASP A 117 -11.33 13.30 1.64
N ASP A 118 -12.08 13.59 0.58
CA ASP A 118 -13.10 12.68 0.08
C ASP A 118 -12.43 11.37 -0.37
N LEU A 119 -12.88 10.25 0.20
CA LEU A 119 -12.37 8.91 -0.09
C LEU A 119 -12.46 8.57 -1.58
N ASN A 120 -13.46 9.11 -2.30
CA ASN A 120 -13.61 8.88 -3.75
C ASN A 120 -12.48 9.50 -4.58
N ASN A 121 -11.80 10.51 -4.01
CA ASN A 121 -10.66 11.19 -4.64
C ASN A 121 -9.33 10.58 -4.22
N ILE A 122 -9.32 9.63 -3.27
CA ILE A 122 -8.10 8.99 -2.79
C ILE A 122 -7.77 7.79 -3.66
N ILE A 123 -6.52 7.75 -4.10
CA ILE A 123 -5.90 6.58 -4.71
C ILE A 123 -4.84 6.02 -3.77
N MET A 124 -4.64 4.72 -3.85
CA MET A 124 -3.52 4.05 -3.23
C MET A 124 -2.51 3.73 -4.32
N ARG A 125 -1.38 4.43 -4.30
CA ARG A 125 -0.29 4.25 -5.25
C ARG A 125 0.76 3.31 -4.68
N PRO A 126 1.04 2.20 -5.37
CA PRO A 126 2.11 1.33 -4.96
C PRO A 126 3.50 1.79 -5.41
N TYR A 127 4.50 1.43 -4.60
CA TYR A 127 5.92 1.59 -4.89
C TYR A 127 6.71 0.40 -4.35
N VAL A 128 7.63 -0.15 -5.14
CA VAL A 128 8.52 -1.23 -4.70
C VAL A 128 9.75 -0.61 -4.04
N GLU A 129 9.95 -0.86 -2.75
CA GLU A 129 11.09 -0.32 -2.00
C GLU A 129 12.34 -1.19 -2.18
N SER A 130 12.20 -2.50 -1.93
CA SER A 130 13.30 -3.45 -2.03
C SER A 130 12.77 -4.87 -2.25
N GLY A 131 13.45 -5.63 -3.09
CA GLY A 131 13.35 -7.08 -3.15
C GLY A 131 14.77 -7.61 -3.11
N LEU A 132 15.14 -8.34 -2.07
CA LEU A 132 16.38 -9.13 -2.13
C LEU A 132 16.16 -10.22 -3.20
N TYR A 133 16.96 -10.20 -4.27
CA TYR A 133 17.90 -11.27 -4.64
C TYR A 133 19.02 -10.63 -5.46
N ASP A 134 20.23 -10.71 -4.91
CA ASP A 134 21.42 -9.94 -5.26
C ASP A 134 22.11 -10.44 -6.55
N ASP A 135 21.36 -10.81 -7.59
CA ASP A 135 21.91 -11.27 -8.86
C ASP A 135 21.37 -10.46 -10.05
N TRP A 136 22.32 -10.01 -10.86
CA TRP A 136 22.29 -8.89 -11.81
C TRP A 136 21.53 -9.13 -13.13
N GLU A 137 20.65 -10.12 -13.19
CA GLU A 137 19.78 -10.39 -14.34
C GLU A 137 18.40 -10.79 -13.83
N ASP A 138 17.54 -9.80 -13.59
CA ASP A 138 16.15 -9.84 -14.05
C ASP A 138 15.44 -8.56 -13.54
N ASP A 139 15.07 -7.73 -14.51
CA ASP A 139 13.94 -6.83 -14.35
C ASP A 139 12.78 -7.60 -13.69
N LEU A 140 12.05 -6.90 -12.81
CA LEU A 140 10.78 -7.28 -12.17
C LEU A 140 10.96 -7.45 -10.66
N GLY A 141 10.71 -6.34 -9.96
CA GLY A 141 10.40 -6.40 -8.53
C GLY A 141 9.27 -7.39 -8.23
N VAL A 142 8.97 -7.56 -6.95
CA VAL A 142 7.81 -8.26 -6.37
C VAL A 142 6.72 -8.72 -7.39
N PRO A 143 6.82 -9.90 -8.04
CA PRO A 143 6.00 -10.22 -9.23
C PRO A 143 4.49 -10.19 -8.99
N TRP A 144 4.06 -10.55 -7.77
CA TRP A 144 2.65 -10.45 -7.35
C TRP A 144 2.13 -9.00 -7.31
N ALA A 145 3.02 -8.02 -7.17
CA ALA A 145 2.70 -6.60 -7.24
C ALA A 145 2.64 -6.07 -8.68
N PHE A 146 3.31 -6.71 -9.65
CA PHE A 146 3.32 -6.25 -11.04
C PHE A 146 2.10 -6.73 -11.86
N PRO A 147 1.65 -5.96 -12.87
CA PRO A 147 2.02 -4.57 -13.13
C PRO A 147 1.54 -3.64 -12.01
N LEU A 148 2.33 -2.60 -11.72
CA LEU A 148 1.95 -1.57 -10.74
C LEU A 148 0.90 -0.64 -11.35
N ALA A 149 -0.22 -0.51 -10.66
CA ALA A 149 -1.27 0.45 -11.00
C ALA A 149 -1.83 1.07 -9.73
N ASP A 150 -2.40 2.27 -9.87
CA ASP A 150 -3.09 2.93 -8.77
C ASP A 150 -4.38 2.16 -8.45
N PHE A 151 -4.61 1.90 -7.17
CA PHE A 151 -5.84 1.30 -6.68
C PHE A 151 -6.83 2.38 -6.25
N LYS A 152 -8.12 2.13 -6.47
CA LYS A 152 -9.23 2.92 -5.92
C LYS A 152 -10.01 2.12 -4.90
N ARG A 153 -10.52 2.80 -3.87
CA ARG A 153 -11.35 2.15 -2.87
C ARG A 153 -12.67 1.71 -3.50
N GLU A 154 -13.04 0.44 -3.33
CA GLU A 154 -14.39 -0.02 -3.66
C GLU A 154 -15.36 0.39 -2.55
N MET A 155 -16.35 1.21 -2.92
CA MET A 155 -17.42 1.67 -2.03
C MET A 155 -18.60 0.73 -2.21
N HIS A 156 -18.96 -0.02 -1.15
CA HIS A 156 -20.20 -0.81 -1.08
C HIS A 156 -21.36 0.03 -0.55
#